data_AF-A0A6G0S3Q8-F1
#
_entry.id   AF-A0A6G0S3Q8-F1
#
_cell.length_a   1.000
_cell.length_b   1.000
_cell.length_c   1.000
_cell.angle_alpha   90.00
_cell.angle_beta   90.00
_cell.angle_gamma   90.00
#
_symmetry.space_group_name_H-M   'P 1'
#
loop_
_entity.id
_entity.type
_entity.pdbx_description
1 polymer ?
#
loop_
_entity_poly.entity_id
_entity_poly.type
_entity_poly.pdbx_seq_one_letter_code
_entity_poly.pdbx_strand_id
1 'polypeptide(L)'
;MATAADRAEQLKLQGNQCFQKGKFLAAIDMYTEAIVLAPGRSLYYSNRALCHSKLQRWESCRDDCQAALKFDALNAKASYVLGTSLMHLLAFDAAVEALNTALSSAQKTDKPRAFQQDIATELRRVKKRQWQRSASRVTTSMEVMHEPVTTPNGVSYERRCLEEHLRHNGAIDPLTRKKLTLDMLRPNTSLRAAIQDYLDKNSWAYEF
;
A
#
# COMPACT_ATOMS: atom_id res chain seq x y z
N MET A 1 41.42 -4.32 -22.48
CA MET A 1 40.08 -4.19 -23.12
C MET A 1 39.05 -4.14 -22.01
N ALA A 2 38.07 -3.24 -22.10
CA ALA A 2 36.99 -3.15 -21.10
C ALA A 2 36.11 -4.40 -21.14
N THR A 3 35.78 -4.96 -19.98
CA THR A 3 34.94 -6.16 -19.87
C THR A 3 33.46 -5.81 -20.11
N ALA A 4 32.62 -6.82 -20.39
CA ALA A 4 31.16 -6.63 -20.47
C ALA A 4 30.59 -6.01 -19.17
N ALA A 5 31.17 -6.36 -18.03
CA ALA A 5 30.80 -5.80 -16.73
C ALA A 5 31.17 -4.31 -16.61
N ASP A 6 32.36 -3.91 -17.08
CA ASP A 6 32.77 -2.49 -17.08
C ASP A 6 31.84 -1.65 -17.96
N ARG A 7 31.43 -2.19 -19.11
CA ARG A 7 30.47 -1.54 -20.01
C ARG A 7 29.08 -1.44 -19.38
N ALA A 8 28.61 -2.48 -18.68
CA ALA A 8 27.34 -2.43 -17.95
C ALA A 8 27.35 -1.36 -16.85
N GLU A 9 28.45 -1.21 -16.13
CA GLU A 9 28.58 -0.14 -15.12
C GLU A 9 28.58 1.25 -15.73
N GLN A 10 29.22 1.45 -16.90
CA GLN A 10 29.15 2.71 -17.63
C GLN A 10 27.72 3.04 -18.08
N LEU A 11 26.99 2.08 -18.63
CA LEU A 11 25.59 2.24 -19.03
C LEU A 11 24.70 2.58 -17.82
N LYS A 12 24.92 1.94 -16.67
CA LYS A 12 24.23 2.30 -15.41
C LYS A 12 24.52 3.75 -15.03
N LEU A 13 25.76 4.23 -15.14
CA LEU A 13 26.10 5.63 -14.85
C LEU A 13 25.42 6.60 -15.83
N GLN A 14 25.37 6.27 -17.12
CA GLN A 14 24.65 7.06 -18.13
C GLN A 14 23.13 7.09 -17.85
N GLY A 15 22.56 5.95 -17.46
CA GLY A 15 21.18 5.85 -17.00
C GLY A 15 20.91 6.77 -15.80
N ASN A 16 21.81 6.77 -14.81
CA ASN A 16 21.70 7.67 -13.65
C ASN A 16 21.71 9.16 -14.06
N GLN A 17 22.55 9.55 -15.02
CA GLN A 17 22.59 10.92 -15.54
C GLN A 17 21.29 11.27 -16.27
N CYS A 18 20.76 10.36 -17.08
CA CYS A 18 19.47 10.55 -17.75
C CYS A 18 18.33 10.70 -16.74
N PHE A 19 18.33 9.89 -15.69
CA PHE A 19 17.37 9.96 -14.60
C PHE A 19 17.40 11.31 -13.88
N GLN A 20 18.59 11.81 -13.53
CA GLN A 20 18.76 13.13 -12.89
C GLN A 20 18.25 14.28 -13.77
N LYS A 21 18.34 14.12 -15.11
CA LYS A 21 17.81 15.08 -16.09
C LYS A 21 16.31 14.90 -16.38
N GLY A 22 15.62 13.99 -15.69
CA GLY A 22 14.20 13.68 -15.91
C GLY A 22 13.91 12.89 -17.19
N LYS A 23 14.94 12.41 -17.91
CA LYS A 23 14.81 11.63 -19.15
C LYS A 23 14.60 10.15 -18.85
N PHE A 24 13.44 9.81 -18.29
CA PHE A 24 13.18 8.47 -17.77
C PHE A 24 13.18 7.36 -18.83
N LEU A 25 12.68 7.62 -20.04
CA LEU A 25 12.71 6.63 -21.13
C LEU A 25 14.14 6.30 -21.56
N ALA A 26 14.97 7.32 -21.80
CA ALA A 26 16.38 7.11 -22.12
C ALA A 26 17.13 6.40 -20.97
N ALA A 27 16.81 6.71 -19.72
CA ALA A 27 17.36 5.99 -18.58
C ALA A 27 16.98 4.50 -18.57
N ILE A 28 15.73 4.17 -18.91
CA ILE A 28 15.25 2.79 -19.06
C ILE A 28 16.04 2.05 -20.13
N ASP A 29 16.31 2.67 -21.27
CA ASP A 29 17.08 2.05 -22.36
C ASP A 29 18.50 1.72 -21.88
N MET A 30 19.18 2.67 -21.23
CA MET A 30 20.53 2.46 -20.69
C MET A 30 20.58 1.37 -19.62
N TYR A 31 19.62 1.32 -18.69
CA TYR A 31 19.55 0.24 -17.70
C TYR A 31 19.21 -1.11 -18.33
N THR A 32 18.40 -1.13 -19.38
CA THR A 32 18.05 -2.35 -20.11
C THR A 32 19.27 -2.93 -20.82
N GLU A 33 20.07 -2.09 -21.49
CA GLU A 33 21.34 -2.51 -22.07
C GLU A 33 22.32 -3.02 -20.99
N ALA A 34 22.39 -2.35 -19.83
CA ALA A 34 23.21 -2.82 -18.71
C ALA A 34 22.77 -4.20 -18.18
N ILE A 35 21.46 -4.45 -18.11
CA ILE A 35 20.89 -5.75 -17.71
C ILE A 35 21.24 -6.85 -18.72
N VAL A 36 21.21 -6.55 -20.02
CA VAL A 36 21.58 -7.52 -21.08
C VAL A 36 23.06 -7.91 -20.97
N LEU A 37 23.94 -6.94 -20.71
CA LEU A 37 25.38 -7.20 -20.58
C LEU A 37 25.76 -7.92 -19.28
N ALA A 38 25.08 -7.59 -18.18
CA ALA A 38 25.36 -8.17 -16.86
C ALA A 38 24.05 -8.44 -16.09
N PRO A 39 23.37 -9.56 -16.41
CA PRO A 39 22.17 -9.96 -15.69
C PRO A 39 22.51 -10.32 -14.23
N GLY A 40 21.51 -10.28 -13.35
CA GLY A 40 21.67 -10.64 -11.94
C GLY A 40 22.12 -9.52 -11.01
N ARG A 41 22.31 -8.30 -11.52
CA ARG A 41 22.62 -7.13 -10.67
C ARG A 41 21.33 -6.45 -10.20
N SER A 42 20.98 -6.65 -8.93
CA SER A 42 19.77 -6.06 -8.31
C SER A 42 19.62 -4.55 -8.57
N LEU A 43 20.73 -3.80 -8.51
CA LEU A 43 20.73 -2.35 -8.69
C LEU A 43 20.16 -1.91 -10.05
N TYR A 44 20.45 -2.62 -11.13
CA TYR A 44 19.99 -2.21 -12.47
C TYR A 44 18.47 -2.29 -12.58
N TYR A 45 17.89 -3.41 -12.11
CA TYR A 45 16.45 -3.58 -12.02
C TYR A 45 15.79 -2.55 -11.10
N SER A 46 16.37 -2.28 -9.92
CA SER A 46 15.80 -1.30 -8.99
C SER A 46 15.83 0.13 -9.53
N ASN A 47 16.86 0.50 -10.30
CA ASN A 47 16.94 1.82 -10.94
C ASN A 47 15.97 1.94 -12.11
N ARG A 48 15.79 0.88 -12.90
CA ARG A 48 14.79 0.84 -13.97
C ARG A 48 13.37 0.87 -13.42
N ALA A 49 13.09 0.15 -12.34
CA ALA A 49 11.82 0.22 -11.59
C ALA A 49 11.49 1.66 -11.16
N LEU A 50 12.48 2.38 -10.64
CA LEU A 50 12.30 3.78 -10.25
C LEU A 50 11.90 4.68 -11.44
N CYS A 51 12.47 4.43 -12.63
CA CYS A 51 12.05 5.12 -13.85
C CYS A 51 10.60 4.78 -14.23
N HIS A 52 10.22 3.50 -14.15
CA HIS A 52 8.84 3.07 -14.39
C HIS A 52 7.85 3.71 -13.41
N SER A 53 8.22 3.81 -12.12
CA SER A 53 7.45 4.52 -11.09
C SER A 53 7.23 6.00 -11.46
N LYS A 54 8.26 6.71 -11.93
CA LYS A 54 8.13 8.10 -12.39
C LYS A 54 7.23 8.28 -13.61
N LEU A 55 7.13 7.25 -14.45
CA LEU A 55 6.23 7.19 -15.61
C LEU A 55 4.86 6.58 -15.29
N GLN A 56 4.57 6.27 -14.02
CA GLN A 56 3.34 5.62 -13.57
C GLN A 56 3.06 4.26 -14.24
N ARG A 57 4.11 3.57 -14.68
CA ARG A 57 4.04 2.22 -15.25
C ARG A 57 4.15 1.18 -14.13
N TRP A 58 3.09 1.08 -13.32
CA TRP A 58 3.13 0.37 -12.05
C TRP A 58 3.37 -1.15 -12.19
N GLU A 59 2.86 -1.78 -13.25
CA GLU A 59 3.06 -3.22 -13.50
C GLU A 59 4.53 -3.53 -13.83
N SER A 60 5.12 -2.79 -14.77
CA SER A 60 6.56 -2.93 -15.10
C SER A 60 7.44 -2.60 -13.89
N CYS A 61 7.06 -1.58 -13.10
CA CYS A 61 7.74 -1.23 -11.86
C CYS A 61 7.72 -2.39 -10.85
N ARG A 62 6.56 -3.03 -10.65
CA ARG A 62 6.41 -4.20 -9.79
C ARG A 62 7.31 -5.34 -10.24
N ASP A 63 7.28 -5.66 -11.53
CA ASP A 63 8.02 -6.80 -12.08
C ASP A 63 9.55 -6.59 -11.95
N ASP A 64 10.05 -5.38 -12.22
CA ASP A 64 11.46 -5.03 -12.02
C ASP A 64 11.85 -5.05 -10.53
N CYS A 65 11.00 -4.55 -9.65
CA CYS A 65 11.26 -4.63 -8.21
C CYS A 65 11.34 -6.09 -7.72
N GLN A 66 10.44 -6.96 -8.18
CA GLN A 66 10.47 -8.38 -7.85
C GLN A 66 11.74 -9.04 -8.40
N ALA A 67 12.15 -8.71 -9.63
CA ALA A 67 13.41 -9.19 -10.19
C ALA A 67 14.62 -8.70 -9.37
N ALA A 68 14.64 -7.43 -8.96
CA ALA A 68 15.69 -6.87 -8.13
C ALA A 68 15.81 -7.61 -6.78
N LEU A 69 14.68 -7.94 -6.15
CA LEU A 69 14.64 -8.62 -4.86
C LEU A 69 14.98 -10.11 -4.94
N LYS A 70 14.81 -10.76 -6.10
CA LYS A 70 15.33 -12.11 -6.33
C LYS A 70 16.85 -12.17 -6.27
N PHE A 71 17.53 -11.10 -6.68
CA PHE A 71 19.00 -11.02 -6.66
C PHE A 71 19.57 -10.43 -5.36
N ASP A 72 18.84 -9.51 -4.72
CA ASP A 72 19.21 -8.95 -3.42
C ASP A 72 17.95 -8.69 -2.58
N ALA A 73 17.67 -9.61 -1.68
CA ALA A 73 16.52 -9.51 -0.77
C ALA A 73 16.64 -8.38 0.26
N LEU A 74 17.86 -7.84 0.49
CA LEU A 74 18.11 -6.74 1.41
C LEU A 74 18.08 -5.37 0.73
N ASN A 75 17.74 -5.31 -0.57
CA ASN A 75 17.59 -4.05 -1.29
C ASN A 75 16.35 -3.28 -0.81
N ALA A 76 16.53 -2.51 0.27
CA ALA A 76 15.47 -1.73 0.90
C ALA A 76 14.78 -0.74 -0.07
N LYS A 77 15.52 -0.20 -1.06
CA LYS A 77 14.96 0.69 -2.07
C LYS A 77 14.01 -0.05 -3.02
N ALA A 78 14.38 -1.24 -3.47
CA ALA A 78 13.53 -2.06 -4.33
C ALA A 78 12.22 -2.45 -3.60
N SER A 79 12.31 -2.86 -2.33
CA SER A 79 11.12 -3.16 -1.51
C SER A 79 10.22 -1.93 -1.27
N TYR A 80 10.82 -0.76 -1.05
CA TYR A 80 10.06 0.49 -0.90
C TYR A 80 9.31 0.89 -2.17
N VAL A 81 10.00 0.85 -3.32
CA VAL A 81 9.38 1.13 -4.63
C VAL A 81 8.32 0.08 -4.97
N LEU A 82 8.53 -1.19 -4.60
CA LEU A 82 7.53 -2.25 -4.75
C LEU A 82 6.26 -1.91 -3.97
N GLY A 83 6.40 -1.60 -2.67
CA GLY A 83 5.25 -1.30 -1.81
C GLY A 83 4.44 -0.10 -2.29
N THR A 84 5.11 0.98 -2.72
CA THR A 84 4.43 2.15 -3.31
C THR A 84 3.75 1.82 -4.65
N SER A 85 4.39 1.04 -5.53
CA SER A 85 3.76 0.60 -6.79
C SER A 85 2.52 -0.28 -6.56
N LEU A 86 2.57 -1.18 -5.57
CA LEU A 86 1.45 -2.06 -5.20
C LEU A 86 0.29 -1.26 -4.59
N MET A 87 0.56 -0.17 -3.89
CA MET A 87 -0.47 0.77 -3.43
C MET A 87 -1.25 1.36 -4.62
N HIS A 88 -0.55 1.78 -5.68
CA HIS A 88 -1.19 2.30 -6.90
C HIS A 88 -1.96 1.22 -7.67
N LEU A 89 -1.52 -0.03 -7.58
CA LEU A 89 -2.24 -1.20 -8.12
C LEU A 89 -3.38 -1.70 -7.20
N LEU A 90 -3.69 -0.98 -6.12
CA LEU A 90 -4.72 -1.31 -5.13
C LEU A 90 -4.50 -2.66 -4.42
N ALA A 91 -3.29 -3.21 -4.49
CA ALA A 91 -2.87 -4.44 -3.83
C ALA A 91 -2.36 -4.14 -2.42
N PHE A 92 -3.23 -3.64 -1.55
CA PHE A 92 -2.82 -3.06 -0.26
C PHE A 92 -2.17 -4.07 0.69
N ASP A 93 -2.64 -5.33 0.72
CA ASP A 93 -2.06 -6.36 1.59
C ASP A 93 -0.59 -6.61 1.23
N ALA A 94 -0.32 -6.86 -0.05
CA ALA A 94 1.03 -7.04 -0.58
C ALA A 94 1.90 -5.77 -0.44
N ALA A 95 1.29 -4.57 -0.54
CA ALA A 95 1.98 -3.31 -0.33
C ALA A 95 2.46 -3.15 1.12
N VAL A 96 1.65 -3.52 2.11
CA VAL A 96 2.02 -3.52 3.54
C VAL A 96 3.19 -4.47 3.78
N GLU A 97 3.14 -5.68 3.24
CA GLU A 97 4.23 -6.66 3.34
C GLU A 97 5.54 -6.12 2.76
N ALA A 98 5.50 -5.58 1.53
CA ALA A 98 6.67 -5.02 0.86
C ALA A 98 7.28 -3.85 1.65
N LEU A 99 6.46 -2.95 2.22
CA LEU A 99 6.94 -1.82 3.03
C LEU A 99 7.51 -2.27 4.38
N ASN A 100 6.95 -3.30 5.02
CA ASN A 100 7.55 -3.89 6.22
C ASN A 100 8.93 -4.50 5.92
N THR A 101 9.05 -5.23 4.82
CA THR A 101 10.35 -5.76 4.35
C THR A 101 11.32 -4.63 4.03
N ALA A 102 10.85 -3.53 3.43
CA ALA A 102 11.67 -2.34 3.18
C ALA A 102 12.21 -1.75 4.49
N LEU A 103 11.37 -1.60 5.51
CA LEU A 103 11.78 -1.06 6.82
C LEU A 103 12.78 -1.97 7.52
N SER A 104 12.52 -3.28 7.57
CA SER A 104 13.44 -4.26 8.14
C SER A 104 14.79 -4.28 7.42
N SER A 105 14.78 -4.23 6.09
CA SER A 105 16.00 -4.17 5.28
C SER A 105 16.76 -2.86 5.47
N ALA A 106 16.04 -1.74 5.60
CA ALA A 106 16.64 -0.43 5.86
C ALA A 106 17.35 -0.38 7.22
N GLN A 107 16.79 -1.02 8.25
CA GLN A 107 17.42 -1.15 9.57
C GLN A 107 18.66 -2.05 9.52
N LYS A 108 18.58 -3.21 8.84
CA LYS A 108 19.71 -4.15 8.70
C LYS A 108 20.87 -3.58 7.89
N THR A 109 20.59 -2.71 6.92
CA THR A 109 21.60 -2.08 6.05
C THR A 109 21.96 -0.66 6.47
N ASP A 110 21.58 -0.26 7.69
CA ASP A 110 21.83 1.05 8.31
C ASP A 110 21.53 2.24 7.39
N LYS A 111 20.38 2.21 6.71
CA LYS A 111 19.93 3.34 5.89
C LYS A 111 19.61 4.55 6.78
N PRO A 112 19.77 5.78 6.26
CA PRO A 112 19.49 7.00 7.01
C PRO A 112 18.11 6.99 7.67
N ARG A 113 18.00 7.51 8.90
CA ARG A 113 16.73 7.58 9.64
C ARG A 113 15.62 8.26 8.85
N ALA A 114 15.94 9.30 8.06
CA ALA A 114 14.99 9.97 7.18
C ALA A 114 14.31 8.98 6.21
N PHE A 115 15.08 8.09 5.58
CA PHE A 115 14.53 7.08 4.68
C PHE A 115 13.65 6.06 5.42
N GLN A 116 14.02 5.69 6.65
CA GLN A 116 13.19 4.81 7.48
C GLN A 116 11.86 5.48 7.87
N GLN A 117 11.88 6.79 8.16
CA GLN A 117 10.69 7.58 8.44
C GLN A 117 9.78 7.72 7.20
N ASP A 118 10.35 7.91 6.01
CA ASP A 118 9.60 7.91 4.76
C ASP A 118 8.86 6.59 4.55
N ILE A 119 9.54 5.45 4.73
CA ILE A 119 8.93 4.12 4.66
C ILE A 119 7.80 4.00 5.68
N ALA A 120 8.02 4.41 6.93
CA ALA A 120 7.02 4.33 7.99
C ALA A 120 5.79 5.21 7.72
N THR A 121 5.99 6.34 7.03
CA THR A 121 4.91 7.26 6.62
C THR A 121 4.08 6.64 5.51
N GLU A 122 4.72 6.09 4.48
CA GLU A 122 4.01 5.35 3.42
C GLU A 122 3.30 4.11 3.94
N LEU A 123 3.90 3.39 4.89
CA LEU A 123 3.27 2.22 5.52
C LEU A 123 1.96 2.60 6.23
N ARG A 124 1.93 3.74 6.95
CA ARG A 124 0.71 4.28 7.55
C ARG A 124 -0.35 4.61 6.49
N ARG A 125 0.05 5.25 5.37
CA ARG A 125 -0.85 5.57 4.25
C ARG A 125 -1.47 4.31 3.65
N VAL A 126 -0.68 3.27 3.37
CA VAL A 126 -1.18 2.00 2.83
C VAL A 126 -2.12 1.31 3.82
N LYS A 127 -1.75 1.22 5.11
CA LYS A 127 -2.61 0.61 6.14
C LYS A 127 -3.95 1.33 6.26
N LYS A 128 -3.97 2.66 6.15
CA LYS A 128 -5.22 3.45 6.09
C LYS A 128 -6.09 3.06 4.90
N ARG A 129 -5.51 2.95 3.70
CA ARG A 129 -6.24 2.50 2.49
C ARG A 129 -6.74 1.05 2.61
N GLN A 130 -5.93 0.15 3.15
CA GLN A 130 -6.27 -1.24 3.42
C GLN A 130 -7.47 -1.33 4.37
N TRP A 131 -7.42 -0.57 5.47
CA TRP A 131 -8.51 -0.49 6.45
C TRP A 131 -9.77 0.11 5.83
N GLN A 132 -9.68 1.22 5.09
CA GLN A 132 -10.83 1.83 4.39
C GLN A 132 -11.49 0.85 3.42
N ARG A 133 -10.71 0.08 2.65
CA ARG A 133 -11.24 -0.96 1.75
C ARG A 133 -11.90 -2.11 2.52
N SER A 134 -11.35 -2.51 3.66
CA SER A 134 -11.94 -3.55 4.52
C SER A 134 -13.23 -3.06 5.17
N ALA A 135 -13.21 -1.86 5.76
CA ALA A 135 -14.35 -1.20 6.40
C ALA A 135 -15.51 -0.98 5.41
N SER A 136 -15.22 -0.52 4.19
CA SER A 136 -16.23 -0.35 3.13
C SER A 136 -16.94 -1.65 2.72
N ARG A 137 -16.42 -2.83 3.07
CA ARG A 137 -17.10 -4.12 2.86
C ARG A 137 -18.05 -4.49 4.00
N VAL A 138 -17.94 -3.82 5.15
CA VAL A 138 -18.69 -4.12 6.38
C VAL A 138 -19.73 -3.03 6.67
N THR A 139 -19.52 -1.80 6.21
CA THR A 139 -20.40 -0.66 6.45
C THR A 139 -20.83 0.03 5.15
N THR A 140 -22.11 0.40 5.06
CA THR A 140 -22.61 1.31 4.03
C THR A 140 -22.05 2.74 4.17
N SER A 141 -21.59 3.11 5.37
CA SER A 141 -20.79 4.31 5.61
C SER A 141 -19.31 3.94 5.57
N MET A 142 -18.50 4.52 4.70
CA MET A 142 -17.05 4.21 4.56
C MET A 142 -16.19 4.71 5.76
N GLU A 143 -16.75 4.71 6.97
CA GLU A 143 -16.19 5.30 8.19
C GLU A 143 -16.21 4.29 9.35
N VAL A 144 -15.44 4.57 10.41
CA VAL A 144 -15.39 3.76 11.63
C VAL A 144 -16.79 3.78 12.27
N MET A 145 -17.30 2.63 12.71
CA MET A 145 -18.51 2.63 13.55
C MET A 145 -18.17 3.15 14.96
N HIS A 146 -18.70 4.31 15.31
CA HIS A 146 -18.58 4.90 16.65
C HIS A 146 -19.65 4.35 17.59
N GLU A 147 -20.87 4.15 17.07
CA GLU A 147 -22.01 3.65 17.84
C GLU A 147 -22.64 2.44 17.11
N PRO A 148 -21.95 1.29 17.06
CA PRO A 148 -22.46 0.14 16.35
C PRO A 148 -23.73 -0.41 17.01
N VAL A 149 -24.74 -0.69 16.18
CA VAL A 149 -26.01 -1.34 16.55
C VAL A 149 -26.23 -2.60 15.72
N THR A 150 -26.68 -3.66 16.35
CA THR A 150 -26.97 -4.95 15.74
C THR A 150 -28.47 -5.11 15.50
N THR A 151 -28.81 -5.51 14.30
CA THR A 151 -30.18 -5.91 13.92
C THR A 151 -30.49 -7.34 14.38
N PRO A 152 -31.78 -7.75 14.44
CA PRO A 152 -32.13 -9.14 14.79
C PRO A 152 -31.51 -10.21 13.88
N ASN A 153 -31.12 -9.85 12.66
CA ASN A 153 -30.47 -10.75 11.71
C ASN A 153 -28.93 -10.81 11.89
N GLY A 154 -28.38 -10.17 12.94
CA GLY A 154 -26.96 -10.22 13.28
C GLY A 154 -26.07 -9.22 12.52
N VAL A 155 -26.64 -8.42 11.61
CA VAL A 155 -25.89 -7.38 10.88
C VAL A 155 -25.71 -6.17 11.78
N SER A 156 -24.47 -5.66 11.88
CA SER A 156 -24.14 -4.43 12.62
C SER A 156 -24.02 -3.24 11.67
N TYR A 157 -24.56 -2.09 12.08
CA TYR A 157 -24.47 -0.83 11.36
C TYR A 157 -24.02 0.29 12.30
N GLU A 158 -23.52 1.39 11.74
CA GLU A 158 -23.42 2.65 12.48
C GLU A 158 -24.84 3.17 12.78
N ARG A 159 -25.13 3.43 14.06
CA ARG A 159 -26.45 3.86 14.54
C ARG A 159 -26.98 5.04 13.74
N ARG A 160 -26.18 6.10 13.61
CA ARG A 160 -26.60 7.34 12.95
C ARG A 160 -27.02 7.10 11.49
N CYS A 161 -26.24 6.32 10.76
CA CYS A 161 -26.52 6.00 9.36
C CYS A 161 -27.77 5.12 9.20
N LEU A 162 -27.97 4.16 10.11
CA LEU A 162 -29.14 3.30 10.08
C LEU A 162 -30.42 4.07 10.45
N GLU A 163 -30.37 4.93 11.47
CA GLU A 163 -31.48 5.80 11.86
C GLU A 163 -31.90 6.72 10.70
N GLU A 164 -30.93 7.30 9.98
CA GLU A 164 -31.18 8.11 8.79
C GLU A 164 -31.77 7.28 7.64
N HIS A 165 -31.24 6.08 7.39
CA HIS A 165 -31.81 5.17 6.39
C HIS A 165 -33.28 4.85 6.67
N LEU A 166 -33.61 4.49 7.92
CA LEU A 166 -34.97 4.11 8.32
C LEU A 166 -35.93 5.30 8.23
N ARG A 167 -35.45 6.53 8.47
CA ARG A 167 -36.22 7.76 8.29
C ARG A 167 -36.54 8.03 6.82
N HIS A 168 -35.58 7.82 5.91
CA HIS A 168 -35.75 8.17 4.49
C HIS A 168 -36.37 7.06 3.63
N ASN A 169 -36.05 5.80 3.92
CA ASN A 169 -36.43 4.65 3.09
C ASN A 169 -37.51 3.77 3.74
N GLY A 170 -38.01 4.16 4.92
CA GLY A 170 -38.98 3.42 5.71
C GLY A 170 -38.36 2.32 6.57
N ALA A 171 -39.22 1.57 7.27
CA ALA A 171 -38.85 0.53 8.23
C ALA A 171 -38.28 -0.74 7.58
N ILE A 172 -37.19 -0.60 6.83
CA ILE A 172 -36.58 -1.63 5.99
C ILE A 172 -35.08 -1.68 6.28
N ASP A 173 -34.54 -2.89 6.43
CA ASP A 173 -33.11 -3.13 6.59
C ASP A 173 -32.34 -2.84 5.28
N PRO A 174 -31.25 -2.03 5.33
CA PRO A 174 -30.51 -1.62 4.12
C PRO A 174 -29.97 -2.79 3.29
N LEU A 175 -29.54 -3.87 3.94
CA LEU A 175 -28.88 -5.01 3.29
C LEU A 175 -29.88 -6.10 2.93
N THR A 176 -30.68 -6.53 3.91
CA THR A 176 -31.56 -7.70 3.80
C THR A 176 -32.95 -7.36 3.27
N ARG A 177 -33.30 -6.07 3.21
CA ARG A 177 -34.62 -5.57 2.79
C ARG A 177 -35.80 -6.09 3.64
N LYS A 178 -35.53 -6.68 4.80
CA LYS A 178 -36.55 -7.14 5.76
C LYS A 178 -37.07 -5.97 6.59
N LYS A 179 -38.25 -6.12 7.19
CA LYS A 179 -38.79 -5.13 8.12
C LYS A 179 -37.82 -4.90 9.28
N LEU A 180 -37.48 -3.64 9.54
CA LEU A 180 -36.56 -3.23 10.60
C LEU A 180 -37.04 -1.92 11.21
N THR A 181 -37.17 -1.88 12.53
CA THR A 181 -37.56 -0.69 13.28
C THR A 181 -36.56 -0.42 14.41
N LEU A 182 -36.54 0.81 14.93
CA LEU A 182 -35.51 1.26 15.88
C LEU A 182 -35.51 0.49 17.21
N ASP A 183 -36.67 0.02 17.64
CA ASP A 183 -36.86 -0.81 18.83
C ASP A 183 -36.21 -2.19 18.70
N MET A 184 -35.96 -2.66 17.47
CA MET A 184 -35.31 -3.94 17.22
C MET A 184 -33.77 -3.86 17.34
N LEU A 185 -33.22 -2.66 17.41
CA LEU A 185 -31.78 -2.43 17.39
C LEU A 185 -31.18 -2.63 18.78
N ARG A 186 -30.14 -3.46 18.86
CA ARG A 186 -29.38 -3.67 20.10
C ARG A 186 -28.01 -3.02 19.99
N PRO A 187 -27.58 -2.20 20.97
CA PRO A 187 -26.21 -1.69 21.00
C PRO A 187 -25.20 -2.84 20.97
N ASN A 188 -24.21 -2.76 20.08
CA ASN A 188 -23.16 -3.76 19.98
C ASN A 188 -21.93 -3.31 20.79
N THR A 189 -22.02 -3.47 22.11
CA THR A 189 -20.95 -3.07 23.04
C THR A 189 -19.65 -3.83 22.79
N SER A 190 -19.74 -5.11 22.42
CA SER A 190 -18.57 -5.94 22.08
C SER A 190 -17.83 -5.41 20.85
N LEU A 191 -18.56 -5.10 19.77
CA LEU A 191 -17.96 -4.52 18.57
C LEU A 191 -17.38 -3.13 18.84
N ARG A 192 -18.08 -2.30 19.62
CA ARG A 192 -17.57 -0.98 20.04
C ARG A 192 -16.24 -1.10 20.80
N ALA A 193 -16.16 -2.02 21.75
CA ALA A 193 -14.93 -2.26 22.51
C ALA A 193 -13.79 -2.77 21.62
N ALA A 194 -14.08 -3.68 20.68
CA ALA A 194 -13.09 -4.20 19.74
C ALA A 194 -12.57 -3.11 18.78
N ILE A 195 -13.47 -2.22 18.31
CA ILE A 195 -13.08 -1.07 17.50
C ILE A 195 -12.18 -0.14 18.31
N GLN A 196 -12.55 0.19 19.56
CA GLN A 196 -11.74 1.05 20.41
C GLN A 196 -10.35 0.48 20.67
N ASP A 197 -10.25 -0.80 21.06
CA ASP A 197 -8.97 -1.49 21.27
C ASP A 197 -8.10 -1.48 20.00
N TYR A 198 -8.73 -1.65 18.82
CA TYR A 198 -8.02 -1.53 17.55
C TYR A 198 -7.49 -0.12 17.31
N LEU A 199 -8.31 0.92 17.53
CA LEU A 199 -7.91 2.32 17.33
C LEU A 199 -6.81 2.74 18.29
N ASP A 200 -6.88 2.33 19.57
CA ASP A 200 -5.87 2.62 20.58
C ASP A 200 -4.49 2.03 20.19
N LYS A 201 -4.49 0.84 19.57
CA LYS A 201 -3.29 0.19 19.04
C LYS A 201 -2.84 0.74 17.68
N ASN A 202 -3.71 1.48 16.98
CA ASN A 202 -3.51 1.92 15.60
C ASN A 202 -3.91 3.38 15.43
N SER A 203 -3.22 4.31 16.10
CA SER A 203 -3.52 5.75 16.06
C SER A 203 -3.58 6.34 14.64
N TRP A 204 -2.88 5.74 13.68
CA TRP A 204 -2.93 6.09 12.25
C TRP A 204 -4.33 5.94 11.61
N ALA A 205 -5.24 5.20 12.24
CA ALA A 205 -6.59 4.97 11.72
C ALA A 205 -7.51 6.19 11.85
N TYR A 206 -7.25 7.11 12.78
CA TYR A 206 -8.06 8.31 13.03
C TYR A 206 -7.27 9.64 12.99
N GLU A 207 -5.94 9.62 12.87
CA GLU A 207 -5.15 10.84 12.70
C GLU A 207 -5.35 11.45 11.29
N PHE A 208 -5.61 12.76 11.28
CA PHE A 208 -5.86 13.63 10.11
C PHE A 208 -4.69 14.59 9.90
#